data_AF-S9UBH4-F1
#
_entry.id   AF-S9UBH4-F1
#
_cell.length_a   1.000
_cell.length_b   1.000
_cell.length_c   1.000
_cell.angle_alpha   90.00
_cell.angle_beta   90.00
_cell.angle_gamma   90.00
#
_symmetry.space_group_name_H-M   'P 1'
#
loop_
_entity.id
_entity.type
_entity.pdbx_description
1 polymer ?
#
loop_
_entity_poly.entity_id
_entity_poly.type
_entity_poly.pdbx_seq_one_letter_code
_entity_poly.pdbx_strand_id
1 'polypeptide(L)'
;MLQRTSARLLWLGGSGSVPALGGDLRPQTGKYVNVIPEGTQPLGGSATSGVRRATVAHADAHNYYSTALNHDNLMEFAAPEARQLYAPPRGGGTGARRGMKKWSRHLSADLYDELLKLPLRYALHDFVTLQRHASGLLQPPPADGALPPGVFTMHSPPSTEAAGDAYHYMVAGTPGLSAVGYAPPLGPADAHDVIPFFIHRTSSGKLPGKIYSMHAKNLMPNFVLKIYNVEGNLFRMEEELMKIFPTKKMFVRAHGIFIYNVGVDARQVLHHWMLGLGF
;
A
#
# COMPACT_ATOMS: atom_id res chain seq x y z
N MET A 1 -50.03 -32.53 -36.55
CA MET A 1 -49.35 -32.03 -37.77
C MET A 1 -48.01 -31.44 -37.38
N LEU A 2 -46.91 -32.14 -37.65
CA LEU A 2 -45.54 -31.66 -37.37
C LEU A 2 -45.13 -30.69 -38.50
N GLN A 3 -44.88 -29.43 -38.17
CA GLN A 3 -44.31 -28.46 -39.12
C GLN A 3 -42.88 -28.90 -39.48
N ARG A 4 -42.68 -29.32 -40.74
CA ARG A 4 -41.35 -29.52 -41.32
C ARG A 4 -40.68 -28.15 -41.47
N THR A 5 -39.79 -27.79 -40.55
CA THR A 5 -38.87 -26.67 -40.77
C THR A 5 -37.79 -27.13 -41.75
N SER A 6 -37.84 -26.63 -42.99
CA SER A 6 -36.73 -26.77 -43.93
C SER A 6 -35.54 -25.96 -43.41
N ALA A 7 -34.59 -26.63 -42.77
CA ALA A 7 -33.32 -26.00 -42.43
C ALA A 7 -32.59 -25.66 -43.74
N ARG A 8 -32.60 -24.38 -44.13
CA ARG A 8 -31.75 -23.90 -45.23
C ARG A 8 -30.29 -24.01 -44.76
N LEU A 9 -29.48 -24.77 -45.49
CA LEU A 9 -28.04 -24.81 -45.28
C LEU A 9 -27.49 -23.42 -45.56
N LEU A 10 -27.04 -22.73 -44.52
CA LEU A 10 -26.36 -21.43 -44.59
C LEU A 10 -24.86 -21.67 -44.48
N TRP A 11 -24.09 -21.11 -45.40
CA TRP A 11 -22.63 -21.13 -45.31
C TRP A 11 -22.19 -20.12 -44.24
N LEU A 12 -21.56 -20.60 -43.18
CA LEU A 12 -21.01 -19.78 -42.09
C LEU A 12 -19.50 -19.69 -42.29
N GLY A 13 -18.97 -18.48 -42.44
CA GLY A 13 -17.56 -18.30 -42.71
C GLY A 13 -17.12 -16.84 -42.65
N GLY A 14 -15.90 -16.58 -43.06
CA GLY A 14 -15.32 -15.23 -43.08
C GLY A 14 -13.87 -15.25 -42.62
N SER A 15 -13.14 -14.16 -42.92
CA SER A 15 -11.73 -14.05 -42.55
C SER A 15 -11.51 -13.73 -41.07
N GLY A 16 -12.55 -13.38 -40.31
CA GLY A 16 -12.47 -13.01 -38.89
C GLY A 16 -12.00 -14.12 -37.95
N SER A 17 -12.03 -15.39 -38.36
CA SER A 17 -11.48 -16.52 -37.61
C SER A 17 -9.96 -16.63 -37.70
N VAL A 18 -9.32 -15.96 -38.66
CA VAL A 18 -7.86 -15.93 -38.80
C VAL A 18 -7.30 -14.90 -37.81
N PRO A 19 -6.23 -15.19 -37.06
CA PRO A 19 -5.62 -14.19 -36.18
C PRO A 19 -4.96 -13.07 -37.00
N ALA A 20 -5.17 -11.82 -36.60
CA ALA A 20 -4.40 -10.67 -37.08
C ALA A 20 -3.48 -10.18 -35.96
N LEU A 21 -2.21 -9.96 -36.27
CA LEU A 21 -1.22 -9.47 -35.32
C LEU A 21 -0.96 -7.98 -35.57
N GLY A 22 -1.14 -7.16 -34.54
CA GLY A 22 -0.97 -5.71 -34.63
C GLY A 22 -2.16 -5.02 -35.34
N GLY A 23 -2.03 -4.77 -36.65
CA GLY A 23 -3.03 -4.06 -37.45
C GLY A 23 -3.74 -4.98 -38.45
N ASP A 24 -5.08 -4.93 -38.49
CA ASP A 24 -5.87 -5.77 -39.38
C ASP A 24 -6.01 -5.15 -40.78
N LEU A 25 -5.16 -5.57 -41.71
CA LEU A 25 -5.15 -5.12 -43.11
C LEU A 25 -6.13 -5.88 -44.02
N ARG A 26 -6.94 -6.81 -43.48
CA ARG A 26 -7.84 -7.64 -44.29
C ARG A 26 -9.06 -6.83 -44.78
N PRO A 27 -9.66 -7.22 -45.92
CA PRO A 27 -10.87 -6.57 -46.42
C PRO A 27 -12.00 -6.63 -45.39
N GLN A 28 -12.52 -5.45 -45.01
CA GLN A 28 -13.58 -5.34 -43.99
C GLN A 28 -14.89 -6.02 -44.42
N THR A 29 -15.15 -6.08 -45.73
CA THR A 29 -16.38 -6.61 -46.34
C THR A 29 -16.51 -8.13 -46.29
N GLY A 30 -15.44 -8.86 -45.99
CA GLY A 30 -15.41 -10.34 -45.96
C GLY A 30 -15.08 -10.94 -44.59
N LYS A 31 -15.08 -10.13 -43.52
CA LYS A 31 -14.66 -10.58 -42.18
C LYS A 31 -15.65 -11.56 -41.54
N TYR A 32 -16.95 -11.31 -41.72
CA TYR A 32 -18.02 -12.16 -41.19
C TYR A 32 -19.07 -12.37 -42.29
N VAL A 33 -19.30 -13.62 -42.67
CA VAL A 33 -20.29 -14.02 -43.67
C VAL A 33 -21.31 -14.93 -43.00
N ASN A 34 -22.56 -14.46 -42.90
CA ASN A 34 -23.65 -15.10 -42.18
C ASN A 34 -23.36 -15.38 -40.68
N VAL A 35 -22.34 -14.72 -40.12
CA VAL A 35 -21.97 -14.75 -38.70
C VAL A 35 -22.16 -13.34 -38.12
N ILE A 36 -22.70 -13.24 -36.92
CA ILE A 36 -22.91 -11.96 -36.24
C ILE A 36 -21.54 -11.48 -35.70
N PRO A 37 -21.04 -10.29 -36.12
CA PRO A 37 -19.80 -9.75 -35.59
C PRO A 37 -19.89 -9.44 -34.08
N GLU A 38 -18.73 -9.43 -33.42
CA GLU A 38 -18.65 -8.98 -32.04
C GLU A 38 -19.11 -7.52 -31.92
N GLY A 39 -19.94 -7.21 -30.92
CA GLY A 39 -20.52 -5.88 -30.71
C GLY A 39 -21.83 -5.60 -31.45
N THR A 40 -22.26 -6.45 -32.39
CA THR A 40 -23.57 -6.32 -33.08
C THR A 40 -24.56 -7.40 -32.68
N GLN A 41 -24.31 -8.08 -31.57
CA GLN A 41 -25.23 -9.09 -31.05
C GLN A 41 -26.58 -8.43 -30.74
N PRO A 42 -27.71 -9.03 -31.14
CA PRO A 42 -29.01 -8.54 -30.70
C PRO A 42 -29.01 -8.57 -29.16
N LEU A 43 -29.27 -7.44 -28.52
CA LEU A 43 -29.48 -7.34 -27.07
C LEU A 43 -30.72 -8.16 -26.67
N GLY A 44 -30.56 -9.47 -26.62
CA GLY A 44 -31.58 -10.47 -26.30
C GLY A 44 -31.10 -11.46 -25.24
N GLY A 45 -30.05 -11.12 -24.50
CA GLY A 45 -29.62 -11.82 -23.29
C GLY A 45 -30.11 -11.07 -22.05
N SER A 46 -31.03 -11.69 -21.32
CA SER A 46 -31.60 -11.25 -20.05
C SER A 46 -30.53 -10.81 -19.04
N ALA A 47 -30.29 -9.51 -18.94
CA ALA A 47 -29.80 -8.85 -17.72
C ALA A 47 -30.55 -7.52 -17.60
N THR A 48 -31.41 -7.46 -16.59
CA THR A 48 -32.26 -6.33 -16.26
C THR A 48 -31.45 -5.04 -16.06
N SER A 49 -31.55 -4.14 -17.02
CA SER A 49 -31.51 -2.70 -16.80
C SER A 49 -32.32 -2.07 -17.93
N GLY A 50 -33.52 -1.59 -17.59
CA GLY A 50 -34.48 -1.10 -18.57
C GLY A 50 -33.91 0.08 -19.37
N VAL A 51 -34.04 0.01 -20.70
CA VAL A 51 -34.57 1.05 -21.60
C VAL A 51 -34.37 0.63 -23.07
N ARG A 52 -35.52 0.47 -23.74
CA ARG A 52 -35.86 0.59 -25.18
C ARG A 52 -35.34 -0.43 -26.22
N ARG A 53 -36.31 -1.23 -26.68
CA ARG A 53 -36.51 -1.76 -28.04
C ARG A 53 -35.93 -0.83 -29.12
N ALA A 54 -34.99 -1.34 -29.93
CA ALA A 54 -34.86 -0.95 -31.32
C ALA A 54 -35.39 -2.11 -32.17
N THR A 55 -36.54 -1.89 -32.80
CA THR A 55 -37.08 -2.76 -33.84
C THR A 55 -36.12 -2.78 -35.02
N VAL A 56 -35.56 -3.95 -35.33
CA VAL A 56 -34.81 -4.16 -36.59
C VAL A 56 -35.84 -4.20 -37.72
N ALA A 57 -36.02 -3.08 -38.42
CA ALA A 57 -36.77 -3.05 -39.65
C ALA A 57 -35.96 -3.78 -40.74
N HIS A 58 -36.58 -4.78 -41.37
CA HIS A 58 -36.16 -5.28 -42.67
C HIS A 58 -36.39 -4.18 -43.71
N ALA A 59 -35.32 -3.59 -44.24
CA ALA A 59 -35.23 -3.16 -45.64
C ALA A 59 -33.81 -2.65 -45.97
N ASP A 60 -33.37 -3.04 -47.15
CA ASP A 60 -32.37 -2.42 -48.03
C ASP A 60 -30.90 -2.87 -47.98
N ALA A 61 -30.53 -3.46 -49.13
CA ALA A 61 -29.34 -4.22 -49.45
C ALA A 61 -28.07 -3.38 -49.67
N HIS A 62 -27.93 -2.22 -49.03
CA HIS A 62 -26.76 -1.34 -49.20
C HIS A 62 -26.31 -0.64 -47.91
N ASN A 63 -26.36 -1.32 -46.77
CA ASN A 63 -25.77 -0.81 -45.54
C ASN A 63 -24.25 -1.03 -45.55
N TYR A 64 -23.52 0.01 -45.96
CA TYR A 64 -22.13 0.22 -45.57
C TYR A 64 -22.08 0.34 -44.05
N TYR A 65 -21.80 -0.77 -43.35
CA TYR A 65 -21.38 -0.72 -41.96
C TYR A 65 -19.99 -0.08 -41.91
N SER A 66 -19.95 1.24 -41.77
CA SER A 66 -18.73 1.93 -41.33
C SER A 66 -18.46 1.52 -39.89
N THR A 67 -17.62 0.51 -39.72
CA THR A 67 -17.04 0.13 -38.43
C THR A 67 -15.81 0.99 -38.14
N ALA A 68 -15.97 2.32 -38.16
CA ALA A 68 -15.08 3.16 -37.39
C ALA A 68 -15.40 2.88 -35.92
N LEU A 69 -14.54 2.10 -35.27
CA LEU A 69 -14.59 1.78 -33.85
C LEU A 69 -14.82 3.04 -33.02
N ASN A 70 -16.05 3.26 -32.57
CA ASN A 70 -16.34 4.10 -31.40
C ASN A 70 -15.86 3.34 -30.16
N HIS A 71 -14.53 3.21 -30.01
CA HIS A 71 -13.90 2.68 -28.81
C HIS A 71 -14.12 3.62 -27.61
N ASP A 72 -14.36 4.91 -27.86
CA ASP A 72 -14.61 5.90 -26.82
C ASP A 72 -15.94 5.66 -26.09
N ASN A 73 -16.98 5.20 -26.80
CA ASN A 73 -18.32 5.07 -26.23
C ASN A 73 -18.52 3.75 -25.44
N LEU A 74 -17.68 2.73 -25.62
CA LEU A 74 -17.76 1.49 -24.85
C LEU A 74 -17.06 1.58 -23.48
N MET A 75 -16.09 2.50 -23.36
CA MET A 75 -15.43 2.76 -22.09
C MET A 75 -16.29 3.62 -21.16
N GLU A 76 -17.10 4.54 -21.69
CA GLU A 76 -17.88 5.50 -20.89
C GLU A 76 -19.00 4.85 -20.07
N PHE A 77 -19.60 3.75 -20.55
CA PHE A 77 -20.72 3.06 -19.89
C PHE A 77 -20.34 1.77 -19.16
N ALA A 78 -19.07 1.35 -19.18
CA ALA A 78 -18.59 0.21 -18.41
C ALA A 78 -18.36 0.60 -16.94
N ALA A 79 -18.89 -0.19 -16.00
CA ALA A 79 -18.65 -0.01 -14.58
C ALA A 79 -17.13 0.05 -14.28
N PRO A 80 -16.67 0.90 -13.35
CA PRO A 80 -15.23 1.13 -13.11
C PRO A 80 -14.46 -0.15 -12.71
N GLU A 81 -15.16 -1.20 -12.28
CA GLU A 81 -14.59 -2.50 -11.94
C GLU A 81 -14.17 -3.35 -13.15
N ALA A 82 -14.73 -3.09 -14.33
CA ALA A 82 -14.41 -3.81 -15.57
C ALA A 82 -13.18 -3.23 -16.30
N ARG A 83 -12.69 -2.07 -15.87
CA ARG A 83 -11.49 -1.41 -16.42
C ARG A 83 -10.21 -2.01 -15.82
N GLN A 84 -10.00 -3.32 -16.03
CA GLN A 84 -8.88 -4.08 -15.46
C GLN A 84 -7.50 -3.63 -15.97
N LEU A 85 -7.43 -2.87 -17.05
CA LEU A 85 -6.16 -2.32 -17.58
C LEU A 85 -5.68 -1.07 -16.84
N TYR A 86 -6.54 -0.40 -16.05
CA TYR A 86 -6.20 0.82 -15.31
C TYR A 86 -6.57 0.78 -13.82
N ALA A 87 -7.35 -0.21 -13.38
CA ALA A 87 -7.58 -0.45 -11.97
C ALA A 87 -6.34 -1.13 -11.35
N PRO A 88 -5.80 -0.65 -10.21
CA PRO A 88 -4.83 -1.43 -9.46
C PRO A 88 -5.46 -2.80 -9.16
N PRO A 89 -4.73 -3.91 -9.34
CA PRO A 89 -5.32 -5.24 -9.28
C PRO A 89 -6.12 -5.39 -7.98
N ARG A 90 -7.38 -5.82 -8.10
CA ARG A 90 -8.21 -6.22 -6.96
C ARG A 90 -7.50 -7.39 -6.26
N GLY A 91 -6.68 -7.06 -5.27
CA GLY A 91 -5.78 -7.99 -4.57
C GLY A 91 -4.34 -7.51 -4.40
N GLY A 92 -3.94 -6.44 -5.09
CA GLY A 92 -2.63 -5.82 -4.99
C GLY A 92 -2.73 -4.33 -5.31
N GLY A 93 -3.11 -3.52 -4.32
CA GLY A 93 -3.03 -2.06 -4.44
C GLY A 93 -1.62 -1.66 -4.89
N THR A 94 -1.52 -0.63 -5.74
CA THR A 94 -0.29 0.13 -6.10
C THR A 94 0.90 -0.26 -5.22
N GLY A 95 1.71 -1.24 -5.68
CA GLY A 95 2.77 -1.91 -4.91
C GLY A 95 2.61 -1.77 -3.40
N ALA A 96 1.62 -2.43 -2.80
CA ALA A 96 1.22 -2.26 -1.40
C ALA A 96 2.42 -2.38 -0.45
N ARG A 97 3.12 -1.26 -0.24
CA ARG A 97 4.26 -1.16 0.64
C ARG A 97 3.74 -1.53 2.01
N ARG A 98 4.43 -2.45 2.69
CA ARG A 98 4.13 -2.74 4.09
C ARG A 98 4.41 -1.46 4.88
N GLY A 99 3.39 -0.63 5.09
CA GLY A 99 3.49 0.58 5.89
C GLY A 99 3.66 0.24 7.37
N MET A 100 4.12 1.21 8.16
CA MET A 100 4.20 1.06 9.62
C MET A 100 2.81 0.82 10.21
N LYS A 101 2.61 -0.36 10.78
CA LYS A 101 1.42 -0.71 11.57
C LYS A 101 1.73 -0.54 13.05
N LYS A 102 0.68 -0.53 13.88
CA LYS A 102 0.78 -0.40 15.35
C LYS A 102 1.79 -1.39 15.98
N TRP A 103 1.92 -2.57 15.38
CA TRP A 103 2.73 -3.69 15.89
C TRP A 103 3.78 -4.17 14.89
N SER A 104 3.93 -3.51 13.75
CA SER A 104 4.97 -3.86 12.78
C SER A 104 5.63 -2.60 12.25
N ARG A 105 6.94 -2.52 12.41
CA ARG A 105 7.80 -1.45 11.94
C ARG A 105 8.49 -1.92 10.66
N HIS A 106 7.90 -1.51 9.55
CA HIS A 106 8.52 -1.62 8.25
C HIS A 106 9.00 -0.24 7.85
N LEU A 107 10.32 -0.07 7.84
CA LEU A 107 10.97 1.15 7.41
C LEU A 107 10.95 1.23 5.88
N SER A 108 10.60 2.39 5.35
CA SER A 108 10.53 2.64 3.91
C SER A 108 11.71 3.51 3.51
N ALA A 109 12.59 3.00 2.64
CA ALA A 109 13.78 3.71 2.18
C ALA A 109 13.42 5.04 1.51
N ASP A 110 12.45 5.02 0.60
CA ASP A 110 12.02 6.21 -0.14
C ASP A 110 11.52 7.33 0.78
N LEU A 111 10.77 6.97 1.83
CA LEU A 111 10.27 7.95 2.78
C LEU A 111 11.42 8.55 3.61
N TYR A 112 12.40 7.73 3.95
CA TYR A 112 13.57 8.17 4.71
C TYR A 112 14.48 9.06 3.87
N ASP A 113 14.64 8.76 2.58
CA ASP A 113 15.37 9.60 1.62
C ASP A 113 14.72 10.99 1.49
N GLU A 114 13.39 11.07 1.43
CA GLU A 114 12.68 12.36 1.47
C GLU A 114 12.91 13.12 2.79
N LEU A 115 13.04 12.43 3.92
CA LEU A 115 13.39 13.07 5.19
C LEU A 115 14.82 13.62 5.20
N LEU A 116 15.77 12.92 4.59
CA LEU A 116 17.17 13.36 4.49
C LEU A 116 17.34 14.57 3.56
N LYS A 117 16.44 14.75 2.59
CA LYS A 117 16.42 15.93 1.70
C LYS A 117 15.94 17.20 2.41
N LEU A 118 15.21 17.06 3.52
CA LEU A 118 14.70 18.22 4.25
C LEU A 118 15.83 18.95 5.00
N PRO A 119 15.81 20.28 5.08
CA PRO A 119 16.80 21.08 5.80
C PRO A 119 16.54 21.05 7.33
N LEU A 120 16.55 19.84 7.90
CA LEU A 120 16.41 19.60 9.33
C LEU A 120 17.69 20.02 10.06
N ARG A 121 17.55 20.45 11.31
CA ARG A 121 18.71 20.91 12.11
C ARG A 121 19.55 19.74 12.60
N TYR A 122 18.89 18.71 13.11
CA TYR A 122 19.55 17.60 13.80
C TYR A 122 19.87 16.48 12.81
N ALA A 123 21.08 15.93 12.92
CA ALA A 123 21.52 14.82 12.10
C ALA A 123 20.64 13.57 12.34
N LEU A 124 20.38 12.84 11.27
CA LEU A 124 19.63 11.60 11.28
C LEU A 124 20.61 10.43 11.06
N HIS A 125 20.37 9.29 11.71
CA HIS A 125 21.12 8.05 11.46
C HIS A 125 21.01 7.60 10.00
N ASP A 126 22.00 6.89 9.50
CA ASP A 126 21.91 6.29 8.16
C ASP A 126 20.79 5.23 8.11
N PHE A 127 20.10 5.15 6.96
CA PHE A 127 19.02 4.20 6.75
C PHE A 127 19.50 2.75 6.90
N VAL A 128 20.71 2.45 6.44
CA VAL A 128 21.29 1.10 6.56
C VAL A 128 21.48 0.73 8.04
N THR A 129 21.93 1.67 8.87
CA THR A 129 22.06 1.48 10.32
C THR A 129 20.71 1.23 10.97
N LEU A 130 19.70 2.03 10.65
CA LEU A 130 18.34 1.83 11.15
C LEU A 130 17.74 0.50 10.71
N GLN A 131 17.94 0.12 9.44
CA GLN A 131 17.42 -1.12 8.90
C GLN A 131 18.12 -2.33 9.50
N ARG A 132 19.44 -2.30 9.68
CA ARG A 132 20.18 -3.36 10.38
C ARG A 132 19.72 -3.49 11.82
N HIS A 133 19.54 -2.37 12.51
CA HIS A 133 19.08 -2.36 13.89
C HIS A 133 17.64 -2.87 14.04
N ALA A 134 16.73 -2.45 13.16
CA ALA A 134 15.32 -2.82 13.22
C ALA A 134 15.03 -4.22 12.67
N SER A 135 15.59 -4.53 11.50
CA SER A 135 15.17 -5.67 10.69
C SER A 135 16.27 -6.69 10.43
N GLY A 136 17.47 -6.49 10.99
CA GLY A 136 18.72 -7.19 10.70
C GLY A 136 18.57 -8.32 9.69
N LEU A 137 19.06 -8.09 8.47
CA LEU A 137 19.09 -9.06 7.36
C LEU A 137 18.90 -10.48 7.87
N LEU A 138 17.75 -11.07 7.55
CA LEU A 138 17.42 -12.47 7.78
C LEU A 138 18.65 -13.30 7.40
N GLN A 139 19.55 -13.57 8.35
CA GLN A 139 20.47 -14.65 8.20
C GLN A 139 19.57 -15.88 8.21
N PRO A 140 19.68 -16.76 7.19
CA PRO A 140 18.94 -17.99 7.21
C PRO A 140 19.23 -18.69 8.54
N PRO A 141 18.23 -19.33 9.18
CA PRO A 141 18.49 -20.09 10.38
C PRO A 141 19.69 -21.02 10.10
N PRO A 142 20.67 -21.10 11.01
CA PRO A 142 21.77 -22.03 10.84
C PRO A 142 21.17 -23.44 10.65
N ALA A 143 21.69 -24.18 9.66
CA ALA A 143 21.09 -25.40 9.15
C ALA A 143 21.04 -26.58 10.15
N ASP A 144 21.57 -26.42 11.37
CA ASP A 144 21.82 -27.53 12.29
C ASP A 144 21.39 -27.20 13.72
N GLY A 145 20.08 -27.14 14.02
CA GLY A 145 19.56 -27.05 15.39
C GLY A 145 20.12 -25.91 16.27
N ALA A 146 20.85 -24.98 15.66
CA ALA A 146 21.64 -23.97 16.33
C ALA A 146 20.75 -22.77 16.60
N LEU A 147 20.95 -22.20 17.78
CA LEU A 147 20.17 -21.05 18.21
C LEU A 147 20.35 -19.88 17.24
N PRO A 148 19.34 -19.00 17.09
CA PRO A 148 19.47 -17.81 16.27
C PRO A 148 20.68 -16.96 16.70
N PRO A 149 21.32 -16.21 15.79
CA PRO A 149 22.47 -15.37 16.14
C PRO A 149 22.10 -14.38 17.27
N GLY A 150 22.92 -14.38 18.33
CA GLY A 150 22.78 -13.53 19.52
C GLY A 150 21.77 -14.02 20.59
N VAL A 151 21.37 -15.28 20.49
CA VAL A 151 20.69 -16.02 21.57
C VAL A 151 21.72 -16.83 22.33
N PHE A 152 21.89 -16.52 23.62
CA PHE A 152 22.85 -17.17 24.50
C PHE A 152 22.13 -18.16 25.41
N THR A 153 22.71 -19.34 25.61
CA THR A 153 22.26 -20.29 26.63
C THR A 153 22.92 -19.98 27.96
N MET A 154 22.11 -19.77 28.98
CA MET A 154 22.54 -19.82 30.37
C MET A 154 22.25 -21.22 30.91
N HIS A 155 23.31 -21.92 31.32
CA HIS A 155 23.16 -23.12 32.13
C HIS A 155 22.80 -22.67 33.55
N SER A 156 21.76 -23.29 34.13
CA SER A 156 21.34 -23.02 35.51
C SER A 156 22.50 -23.26 36.48
N PRO A 157 22.66 -22.45 37.55
CA PRO A 157 23.60 -22.75 38.61
C PRO A 157 23.20 -24.07 39.30
N PRO A 158 24.16 -24.86 39.82
CA PRO A 158 23.94 -26.23 40.29
C PRO A 158 23.19 -26.36 41.63
N SER A 159 22.25 -25.46 41.94
CA SER A 159 21.70 -25.32 43.29
C SER A 159 20.19 -25.51 43.45
N THR A 160 19.44 -25.93 42.43
CA THR A 160 18.04 -26.35 42.66
C THR A 160 17.66 -27.47 41.72
N GLU A 161 17.28 -28.59 42.32
CA GLU A 161 16.77 -29.82 41.74
C GLU A 161 15.52 -29.56 40.88
N ALA A 162 15.72 -29.27 39.60
CA ALA A 162 14.78 -29.56 38.54
C ALA A 162 15.59 -29.70 37.25
N ALA A 163 15.42 -30.83 36.57
CA ALA A 163 16.15 -31.17 35.37
C ALA A 163 16.10 -30.05 34.30
N GLY A 164 17.25 -29.46 34.01
CA GLY A 164 17.79 -29.41 32.65
C GLY A 164 17.15 -28.50 31.59
N ASP A 165 16.25 -27.58 31.93
CA ASP A 165 15.76 -26.63 30.91
C ASP A 165 16.82 -25.54 30.65
N ALA A 166 17.33 -25.48 29.43
CA ALA A 166 18.25 -24.43 29.00
C ALA A 166 17.53 -23.07 28.99
N TYR A 167 18.00 -22.12 29.79
CA TYR A 167 17.47 -20.76 29.75
C TYR A 167 18.15 -19.98 28.64
N HIS A 168 17.38 -19.51 27.66
CA HIS A 168 17.88 -18.66 26.59
C HIS A 168 17.71 -17.19 26.97
N TYR A 169 18.79 -16.41 26.92
CA TYR A 169 18.76 -14.96 27.09
C TYR A 169 19.33 -14.26 25.87
N MET A 170 18.95 -13.01 25.67
CA MET A 170 19.39 -12.21 24.53
C MET A 170 19.81 -10.83 25.00
N VAL A 171 20.81 -10.27 24.30
CA VAL A 171 21.25 -8.89 24.52
C VAL A 171 20.32 -7.94 23.76
N ALA A 172 19.99 -6.81 24.39
CA ALA A 172 19.17 -5.78 23.74
C ALA A 172 19.91 -5.22 22.51
N GLY A 173 19.19 -5.06 21.40
CA GLY A 173 19.74 -4.47 20.17
C GLY A 173 20.46 -5.46 19.25
N THR A 174 20.43 -6.77 19.53
CA THR A 174 20.94 -7.77 18.59
C THR A 174 20.16 -7.69 17.26
N PRO A 175 20.83 -7.36 16.15
CA PRO A 175 20.17 -7.19 14.86
C PRO A 175 19.65 -8.53 14.32
N GLY A 176 18.41 -8.55 13.83
CA GLY A 176 17.88 -9.64 12.99
C GLY A 176 16.92 -10.64 13.63
N LEU A 177 16.47 -10.37 14.85
CA LEU A 177 15.57 -11.27 15.59
C LEU A 177 14.11 -10.82 15.57
N SER A 178 13.86 -9.51 15.42
CA SER A 178 12.50 -8.98 15.46
C SER A 178 11.83 -9.04 14.10
N ALA A 179 11.00 -10.07 13.86
CA ALA A 179 10.15 -10.15 12.67
C ALA A 179 9.23 -8.92 12.51
N VAL A 180 8.92 -8.25 13.63
CA VAL A 180 8.10 -7.03 13.68
C VAL A 180 8.90 -5.73 13.58
N GLY A 181 10.24 -5.80 13.50
CA GLY A 181 11.10 -4.63 13.34
C GLY A 181 11.31 -3.81 14.63
N TYR A 182 11.12 -4.42 15.80
CA TYR A 182 11.35 -3.72 17.07
C TYR A 182 12.84 -3.67 17.39
N ALA A 183 13.31 -2.48 17.76
CA ALA A 183 14.65 -2.25 18.27
C ALA A 183 14.63 -1.15 19.35
N PRO A 184 15.57 -1.16 20.32
CA PRO A 184 15.72 -0.09 21.32
C PRO A 184 16.04 1.28 20.66
N PRO A 185 16.07 2.40 21.42
CA PRO A 185 16.60 3.67 20.89
C PRO A 185 18.11 3.56 20.62
N LEU A 186 18.58 4.20 19.54
CA LEU A 186 20.01 4.22 19.17
C LEU A 186 20.80 5.30 19.92
N GLY A 187 20.11 6.33 20.44
CA GLY A 187 20.77 7.56 20.89
C GLY A 187 21.04 8.53 19.74
N PRO A 188 21.54 9.74 20.02
CA PRO A 188 21.72 10.79 19.02
C PRO A 188 22.70 10.37 17.92
N ALA A 189 22.44 10.79 16.68
CA ALA A 189 23.31 10.49 15.54
C ALA A 189 24.65 11.24 15.62
N ASP A 190 24.61 12.50 16.06
CA ASP A 190 25.79 13.29 16.41
C ASP A 190 25.93 13.35 17.93
N ALA A 191 27.06 12.86 18.44
CA ALA A 191 27.35 12.86 19.87
C ALA A 191 27.71 14.26 20.41
N HIS A 192 28.07 15.20 19.54
CA HIS A 192 28.47 16.55 19.92
C HIS A 192 27.29 17.55 19.93
N ASP A 193 26.19 17.24 19.24
CA ASP A 193 25.00 18.07 19.24
C ASP A 193 24.01 17.65 20.34
N VAL A 194 23.32 18.63 20.93
CA VAL A 194 22.39 18.42 22.04
C VAL A 194 20.97 18.66 21.55
N ILE A 195 20.19 17.58 21.48
CA ILE A 195 18.77 17.67 21.14
C ILE A 195 18.01 18.25 22.34
N PRO A 196 17.29 19.38 22.19
CA PRO A 196 16.69 20.12 23.30
C PRO A 196 15.36 19.51 23.80
N PHE A 197 14.90 18.42 23.20
CA PHE A 197 13.71 17.68 23.59
C PHE A 197 14.02 16.18 23.63
N PHE A 198 13.30 15.46 24.46
CA PHE A 198 13.39 14.02 24.60
C PHE A 198 12.03 13.38 24.36
N ILE A 199 12.02 12.31 23.55
CA ILE A 199 10.79 11.62 23.17
C ILE A 199 10.72 10.29 23.91
N HIS A 200 9.75 10.18 24.82
CA HIS A 200 9.53 8.95 25.58
C HIS A 200 8.71 7.95 24.77
N ARG A 201 9.19 6.71 24.73
CA ARG A 201 8.40 5.58 24.23
C ARG A 201 7.32 5.21 25.24
N THR A 202 6.23 4.63 24.73
CA THR A 202 5.22 4.00 25.59
C THR A 202 5.79 2.76 26.29
N SER A 203 5.11 2.24 27.32
CA SER A 203 5.46 0.97 27.97
C SER A 203 5.60 -0.21 27.00
N SER A 204 4.88 -0.19 25.87
CA SER A 204 5.00 -1.17 24.78
C SER A 204 6.10 -0.87 23.77
N GLY A 205 6.99 0.08 24.08
CA GLY A 205 8.09 0.52 23.22
C GLY A 205 7.66 1.35 22.00
N LYS A 206 6.38 1.70 21.84
CA LYS A 206 5.87 2.49 20.69
C LYS A 206 6.22 3.96 20.79
N LEU A 207 6.49 4.56 19.64
CA LEU A 207 6.67 5.99 19.50
C LEU A 207 5.35 6.75 19.68
N PRO A 208 5.43 8.00 20.18
CA PRO A 208 4.25 8.86 20.28
C PRO A 208 3.82 9.38 18.91
N GLY A 209 2.51 9.60 18.77
CA GLY A 209 1.89 9.96 17.49
C GLY A 209 0.60 9.16 17.28
N LYS A 210 -0.49 9.64 17.88
CA LYS A 210 -1.82 9.01 17.74
C LYS A 210 -2.71 9.86 16.86
N ILE A 211 -3.39 9.21 15.93
CA ILE A 211 -4.31 9.87 15.00
C ILE A 211 -5.72 9.73 15.55
N TYR A 212 -6.43 10.85 15.56
CA TYR A 212 -7.83 10.92 15.95
C TYR A 212 -8.62 11.58 14.83
N SER A 213 -9.89 11.20 14.65
CA SER A 213 -10.82 12.02 13.88
C SER A 213 -11.19 13.24 14.73
N MET A 214 -11.31 14.40 14.10
CA MET A 214 -11.77 15.62 14.77
C MET A 214 -13.21 15.47 15.31
N HIS A 215 -14.05 14.67 14.65
CA HIS A 215 -15.41 14.38 15.13
C HIS A 215 -15.80 12.92 14.83
N ALA A 216 -15.30 12.01 15.66
CA ALA A 216 -15.47 10.56 15.48
C ALA A 216 -16.94 10.12 15.45
N LYS A 217 -17.84 10.79 16.20
CA LYS A 217 -19.27 10.47 16.22
C LYS A 217 -19.95 10.63 14.85
N ASN A 218 -19.45 11.56 14.03
CA ASN A 218 -20.00 11.83 12.69
C ASN A 218 -19.15 11.18 11.60
N LEU A 219 -18.17 10.34 11.97
CA LEU A 219 -17.22 9.72 11.05
C LEU A 219 -16.55 10.74 10.11
N MET A 220 -16.28 11.95 10.62
CA MET A 220 -15.74 13.02 9.79
C MET A 220 -14.34 12.63 9.27
N PRO A 221 -14.07 12.72 7.95
CA PRO A 221 -12.81 12.28 7.33
C PRO A 221 -11.66 13.27 7.54
N ASN A 222 -11.75 14.10 8.59
CA ASN A 222 -10.69 15.03 8.94
C ASN A 222 -9.99 14.56 10.22
N PHE A 223 -8.68 14.43 10.13
CA PHE A 223 -7.86 13.80 11.15
C PHE A 223 -6.88 14.78 11.77
N VAL A 224 -6.57 14.54 13.05
CA VAL A 224 -5.57 15.27 13.83
C VAL A 224 -4.57 14.27 14.40
N LEU A 225 -3.28 14.56 14.23
CA LEU A 225 -2.18 13.83 14.83
C LEU A 225 -1.83 14.51 16.16
N LYS A 226 -1.86 13.73 17.24
CA LYS A 226 -1.52 14.18 18.58
C LYS A 226 -0.26 13.48 19.05
N ILE A 227 0.75 14.29 19.37
CA ILE A 227 2.06 13.84 19.85
C ILE A 227 2.12 14.15 21.34
N TYR A 228 2.18 13.10 22.14
CA TYR A 228 2.32 13.15 23.59
C TYR A 228 3.70 12.64 23.99
N ASN A 229 4.01 12.61 25.29
CA ASN A 229 5.26 12.00 25.79
C ASN A 229 6.54 12.66 25.25
N VAL A 230 6.49 13.97 25.02
CA VAL A 230 7.65 14.78 24.66
C VAL A 230 7.99 15.61 25.89
N GLU A 231 9.23 15.53 26.32
CA GLU A 231 9.79 16.29 27.43
C GLU A 231 10.87 17.25 26.92
N GLY A 232 11.12 18.33 27.66
CA GLY A 232 12.06 19.38 27.26
C GLY A 232 11.39 20.46 26.40
N ASN A 233 12.08 20.93 25.36
CA ASN A 233 11.64 22.08 24.59
C ASN A 233 10.67 21.69 23.46
N LEU A 234 9.36 21.75 23.76
CA LEU A 234 8.28 21.46 22.80
C LEU A 234 8.27 22.42 21.59
N PHE A 235 8.67 23.68 21.77
CA PHE A 235 8.70 24.66 20.67
C PHE A 235 9.83 24.36 19.67
N ARG A 236 10.98 23.86 20.15
CA ARG A 236 12.04 23.38 19.24
C ARG A 236 11.60 22.16 18.43
N MET A 237 10.81 21.27 19.03
CA MET A 237 10.21 20.17 18.29
C MET A 237 9.18 20.67 17.27
N GLU A 238 8.35 21.65 17.63
CA GLU A 238 7.41 22.30 16.70
C GLU A 238 8.15 22.93 15.50
N GLU A 239 9.26 23.64 15.73
CA GLU A 239 10.08 24.23 14.67
C GLU A 239 10.56 23.19 13.65
N GLU A 240 11.05 22.03 14.10
CA GLU A 240 11.42 20.94 13.18
C GLU A 240 10.20 20.34 12.49
N LEU A 241 9.09 20.19 13.20
CA LEU A 241 7.84 19.68 12.62
C LEU A 241 7.26 20.65 11.57
N MET A 242 7.45 21.97 11.70
CA MET A 242 7.08 22.95 10.69
C MET A 242 7.89 22.77 9.40
N LYS A 243 9.14 22.28 9.49
CA LYS A 243 9.94 21.95 8.29
C LYS A 243 9.42 20.69 7.60
N ILE A 244 9.00 19.69 8.38
CA ILE A 244 8.45 18.43 7.87
C ILE A 244 7.04 18.63 7.28
N PHE A 245 6.21 19.45 7.94
CA PHE A 245 4.81 19.67 7.58
C PHE A 245 4.51 21.17 7.40
N PRO A 246 5.11 21.85 6.41
CA PRO A 246 5.05 23.31 6.28
C PRO A 246 3.65 23.85 6.02
N THR A 247 2.76 23.04 5.45
CA THR A 247 1.39 23.45 5.09
C THR A 247 0.35 23.14 6.17
N LYS A 248 0.76 22.55 7.30
CA LYS A 248 -0.17 22.04 8.31
C LYS A 248 -0.29 22.99 9.48
N LYS A 249 -1.50 23.05 10.05
CA LYS A 249 -1.76 23.84 11.25
C LYS A 249 -1.24 23.08 12.48
N MET A 250 -0.40 23.74 13.25
CA MET A 250 0.22 23.20 14.45
C MET A 250 -0.17 24.01 15.68
N PHE A 251 -0.34 23.31 16.80
CA PHE A 251 -0.57 23.93 18.08
C PHE A 251 0.23 23.18 19.14
N VAL A 252 1.00 23.90 19.93
CA VAL A 252 1.71 23.38 21.09
C VAL A 252 0.89 23.64 22.35
N ARG A 253 0.77 22.62 23.20
CA ARG A 253 0.26 22.72 24.56
C ARG A 253 1.27 22.08 25.51
N ALA A 254 1.14 22.37 26.80
CA ALA A 254 2.03 21.84 27.84
C ALA A 254 2.18 20.30 27.83
N HIS A 255 1.16 19.58 27.39
CA HIS A 255 1.14 18.12 27.38
C HIS A 255 1.39 17.49 26.01
N GLY A 256 1.56 18.28 24.94
CA GLY A 256 1.80 17.73 23.61
C GLY A 256 1.55 18.69 22.44
N ILE A 257 1.86 18.19 21.25
CA ILE A 257 1.78 18.92 19.97
C ILE A 257 0.65 18.33 19.12
N PHE A 258 -0.13 19.21 18.51
CA PHE A 258 -1.32 18.87 17.72
C PHE A 258 -1.13 19.33 16.29
N ILE A 259 -1.17 18.41 15.34
CA ILE A 259 -1.02 18.67 13.91
C ILE A 259 -2.34 18.32 13.22
N TYR A 260 -2.94 19.29 12.53
CA TYR A 260 -4.26 19.13 11.93
C TYR A 260 -4.19 18.76 10.44
N ASN A 261 -5.22 18.07 9.94
CA ASN A 261 -5.39 17.66 8.55
C ASN A 261 -4.25 16.76 8.05
N VAL A 262 -3.91 15.76 8.86
CA VAL A 262 -2.86 14.77 8.61
C VAL A 262 -3.35 13.37 8.93
N GLY A 263 -2.98 12.40 8.09
CA GLY A 263 -3.44 11.01 8.17
C GLY A 263 -2.40 10.05 8.75
N VAL A 264 -2.55 8.78 8.40
CA VAL A 264 -1.67 7.66 8.81
C VAL A 264 -0.28 7.75 8.19
N ASP A 265 -0.21 8.33 6.99
CA ASP A 265 0.99 8.72 6.28
C ASP A 265 1.87 9.66 7.11
N ALA A 266 1.30 10.73 7.66
CA ALA A 266 2.06 11.70 8.46
C ALA A 266 2.62 11.07 9.74
N ARG A 267 1.87 10.15 10.38
CA ARG A 267 2.39 9.38 11.51
C ARG A 267 3.56 8.50 11.10
N GLN A 268 3.52 7.91 9.91
CA GLN A 268 4.63 7.12 9.40
C GLN A 268 5.87 7.99 9.20
N VAL A 269 5.72 9.16 8.58
CA VAL A 269 6.81 10.15 8.42
C VAL A 269 7.38 10.55 9.79
N LEU A 270 6.51 10.90 10.74
CA LEU A 270 6.90 11.27 12.10
C LEU A 270 7.74 10.16 12.77
N HIS A 271 7.28 8.91 12.68
CA HIS A 271 7.98 7.79 13.30
C HIS A 271 9.33 7.50 12.63
N HIS A 272 9.46 7.68 11.30
CA HIS A 272 10.75 7.53 10.64
C HIS A 272 11.73 8.60 11.11
N TRP A 273 11.27 9.85 11.22
CA TRP A 273 12.07 10.95 11.73
C TRP A 273 12.51 10.70 13.18
N MET A 274 11.62 10.29 14.07
CA MET A 274 11.96 9.99 15.47
C MET A 274 12.97 8.85 15.61
N LEU A 275 12.82 7.78 14.83
CA LEU A 275 13.79 6.69 14.81
C LEU A 275 15.15 7.15 14.27
N GLY A 276 15.15 7.98 13.23
CA GLY A 276 16.36 8.56 12.66
C GLY A 276 17.09 9.50 13.61
N LEU A 277 16.36 10.23 14.47
CA LEU A 277 16.96 11.01 15.55
C LEU A 277 17.52 10.13 16.69
N GLY A 278 17.12 8.86 16.74
CA GLY A 278 17.59 7.89 17.71
C GLY A 278 16.67 7.63 18.91
N PHE A 279 15.42 8.09 18.87
CA PHE A 279 14.43 7.93 19.94
C PHE A 279 13.62 6.63 19.87
#